data_AF-A0A8W8I9R2-F1
#
_entry.id   AF-A0A8W8I9R2-F1
#
_cell.length_a   1.000
_cell.length_b   1.000
_cell.length_c   1.000
_cell.angle_alpha   90.00
_cell.angle_beta   90.00
_cell.angle_gamma   90.00
#
_symmetry.space_group_name_H-M   'P 1'
#
loop_
_entity.id
_entity.type
_entity.pdbx_description
1 polymer ?
#
loop_
_entity_poly.entity_id
_entity_poly.type
_entity_poly.pdbx_seq_one_letter_code
_entity_poly.pdbx_strand_id
1 'polypeptide(L)'
;NAQKARKDAEKMNKNGRVDVVDKAFRDVVLKKNHAQVKQTFEEFEQLTGSDIYQSIADTVVGETEDAYISLVKAIEDPVRFYVEKLFSSFGGIGTNEDNIIRIIISRSEIDMRDVKVEFQKRNQKSLSAMLKADFPGDSKNMLLAILGDS
;
A
#
# COMPACT_ATOMS: atom_id res chain seq x y z
N ASN A 1 9.31 -11.75 -15.23
CA ASN A 1 10.39 -12.58 -15.85
C ASN A 1 11.50 -12.63 -14.82
N ALA A 2 11.74 -13.81 -14.24
CA ALA A 2 12.65 -13.99 -13.10
C ALA A 2 14.08 -13.50 -13.40
N GLN A 3 14.59 -13.79 -14.59
CA GLN A 3 15.93 -13.36 -14.98
C GLN A 3 16.05 -11.83 -15.06
N LYS A 4 14.99 -11.13 -15.48
CA LYS A 4 14.96 -9.66 -15.45
C LYS A 4 14.93 -9.14 -14.02
N ALA A 5 14.10 -9.74 -13.16
CA ALA A 5 13.99 -9.36 -11.76
C ALA A 5 15.32 -9.49 -11.02
N ARG A 6 16.01 -10.62 -11.20
CA ARG A 6 17.33 -10.86 -10.61
C ARG A 6 18.38 -9.85 -11.08
N LYS A 7 18.42 -9.53 -12.38
CA LYS A 7 19.33 -8.49 -12.92
C LYS A 7 19.04 -7.11 -12.34
N ASP A 8 17.78 -6.78 -12.08
CA ASP A 8 17.42 -5.51 -11.45
C ASP A 8 17.79 -5.49 -9.96
N ALA A 9 17.59 -6.61 -9.26
CA ALA A 9 18.00 -6.79 -7.86
C ALA A 9 19.53 -6.66 -7.69
N GLU A 10 20.31 -7.27 -8.59
CA GLU A 10 21.77 -7.12 -8.63
C GLU A 10 22.21 -5.67 -8.83
N LYS A 11 21.48 -4.88 -9.64
CA LYS A 11 21.77 -3.45 -9.85
C LYS A 11 21.43 -2.58 -8.65
N MET A 12 20.37 -2.94 -7.92
CA MET A 12 19.97 -2.27 -6.68
C MET A 12 20.93 -2.55 -5.53
N ASN A 13 21.60 -3.71 -5.55
CA ASN A 13 22.50 -4.14 -4.49
C ASN A 13 23.74 -3.25 -4.36
N LYS A 14 23.84 -2.58 -3.21
CA LYS A 14 25.00 -1.81 -2.74
C LYS A 14 25.52 -2.47 -1.47
N ASN A 15 26.38 -3.48 -1.63
CA ASN A 15 27.03 -4.21 -0.52
C ASN A 15 26.03 -4.84 0.48
N GLY A 16 24.96 -5.45 -0.02
CA GLY A 16 23.94 -6.13 0.77
C GLY A 16 22.74 -5.26 1.18
N ARG A 17 22.69 -4.01 0.71
CA ARG A 17 21.59 -3.06 0.96
C ARG A 17 21.10 -2.41 -0.33
N VAL A 18 19.88 -1.86 -0.31
CA VAL A 18 19.40 -0.96 -1.35
C VAL A 18 19.56 0.48 -0.88
N ASP A 19 20.15 1.33 -1.71
CA ASP A 19 19.99 2.77 -1.58
C ASP A 19 18.70 3.18 -2.32
N VAL A 20 17.65 3.52 -1.58
CA VAL A 20 16.33 3.83 -2.15
C VAL A 20 16.28 5.18 -2.86
N VAL A 21 17.29 6.05 -2.68
CA VAL A 21 17.44 7.28 -3.46
C VAL A 21 18.23 7.05 -4.75
N ASP A 22 18.87 5.88 -4.91
CA ASP A 22 19.60 5.55 -6.13
C ASP A 22 18.66 5.41 -7.34
N LYS A 23 19.22 5.66 -8.53
CA LYS A 23 18.49 5.55 -9.79
C LYS A 23 18.00 4.13 -10.06
N ALA A 24 18.74 3.10 -9.65
CA ALA A 24 18.37 1.71 -9.88
C ALA A 24 17.05 1.36 -9.18
N PHE A 25 16.90 1.72 -7.90
CA PHE A 25 15.65 1.50 -7.18
C PHE A 25 14.48 2.27 -7.80
N ARG A 26 14.67 3.56 -8.09
CA ARG A 26 13.64 4.41 -8.73
C ARG A 26 13.20 3.87 -10.09
N ASP A 27 14.14 3.41 -10.91
CA ASP A 27 13.83 2.79 -12.20
C ASP A 27 13.01 1.50 -12.05
N VAL A 28 13.23 0.74 -10.98
CA VAL A 28 12.44 -0.46 -10.67
C VAL A 28 11.00 -0.07 -10.33
N VAL A 29 10.82 0.77 -9.31
CA VAL A 29 9.48 1.08 -8.79
C VAL A 29 8.63 1.97 -9.70
N LEU A 30 9.25 2.83 -10.53
CA LEU A 30 8.51 3.77 -11.39
C LEU A 30 8.25 3.26 -12.81
N LYS A 31 9.07 2.33 -13.33
CA LYS A 31 9.01 1.94 -14.76
C LYS A 31 8.54 0.51 -15.00
N LYS A 32 8.39 -0.29 -13.96
CA LYS A 32 7.98 -1.70 -14.08
C LYS A 32 6.57 -1.88 -13.50
N ASN A 33 5.87 -2.90 -13.99
CA ASN A 33 4.58 -3.29 -13.42
C ASN A 33 4.76 -3.91 -12.03
N HIS A 34 3.67 -3.95 -11.23
CA HIS A 34 3.72 -4.39 -9.84
C HIS A 34 4.27 -5.81 -9.67
N ALA A 35 3.83 -6.76 -10.51
CA ALA A 35 4.30 -8.14 -10.45
C ALA A 35 5.82 -8.25 -10.66
N GLN A 36 6.37 -7.45 -11.58
CA GLN A 36 7.80 -7.41 -11.85
C GLN A 36 8.59 -6.72 -10.73
N VAL A 37 8.04 -5.68 -10.10
CA VAL A 37 8.67 -5.01 -8.94
C VAL A 37 8.72 -5.97 -7.75
N LYS A 38 7.59 -6.62 -7.43
CA LYS A 38 7.50 -7.62 -6.36
C LYS A 38 8.53 -8.73 -6.56
N GLN A 39 8.60 -9.28 -7.77
CA GLN A 39 9.60 -10.31 -8.09
C GLN A 39 11.04 -9.79 -7.94
N THR A 40 11.31 -8.52 -8.24
CA THR A 40 12.62 -7.90 -8.01
C THR A 40 12.95 -7.78 -6.53
N PHE A 41 11.98 -7.43 -5.67
CA PHE A 41 12.20 -7.38 -4.22
C PHE A 41 12.43 -8.77 -3.62
N GLU A 42 11.67 -9.77 -4.05
CA GLU A 42 11.88 -11.17 -3.65
C GLU A 42 13.27 -11.69 -4.05
N GLU A 43 13.73 -11.42 -5.27
CA GLU A 43 15.09 -11.80 -5.71
C GLU A 43 16.17 -11.01 -4.94
N PHE A 44 15.92 -9.74 -4.60
CA PHE A 44 16.85 -8.94 -3.80
C PHE A 44 17.04 -9.52 -2.39
N GLU A 45 15.94 -9.88 -1.74
CA GLU A 45 15.98 -10.53 -0.43
C GLU A 45 16.71 -11.87 -0.50
N GLN A 46 16.46 -12.69 -1.52
CA GLN A 46 17.18 -13.95 -1.73
C GLN A 46 18.69 -13.76 -1.97
N LEU A 47 19.08 -12.69 -2.67
CA LEU A 47 20.48 -12.41 -2.98
C LEU A 47 21.27 -11.85 -1.80
N THR A 48 20.62 -11.11 -0.91
CA THR A 48 21.30 -10.30 0.11
C THR A 48 20.96 -10.68 1.55
N GLY A 49 19.84 -11.35 1.78
CA GLY A 49 19.27 -11.60 3.11
C GLY A 49 18.62 -10.37 3.76
N SER A 50 18.57 -9.23 3.06
CA SER A 50 17.97 -7.99 3.54
C SER A 50 16.64 -7.75 2.83
N ASP A 51 15.57 -7.52 3.59
CA ASP A 51 14.30 -7.08 2.99
C ASP A 51 14.36 -5.59 2.58
N ILE A 52 13.39 -5.19 1.73
CA ILE A 52 13.35 -3.83 1.19
C ILE A 52 12.95 -2.78 2.24
N TYR A 53 12.17 -3.16 3.25
CA TYR A 53 11.71 -2.27 4.31
C TYR A 53 12.88 -1.88 5.23
N GLN A 54 13.74 -2.82 5.58
CA GLN A 54 14.97 -2.54 6.32
C GLN A 54 15.88 -1.59 5.54
N SER A 55 16.03 -1.80 4.24
CA SER A 55 16.83 -0.91 3.38
C SER A 55 16.26 0.51 3.32
N ILE A 56 14.93 0.67 3.34
CA ILE A 56 14.26 1.98 3.43
C ILE A 56 14.61 2.65 4.77
N ALA A 57 14.40 1.95 5.89
CA ALA A 57 14.65 2.47 7.24
C ALA A 57 16.12 2.85 7.48
N ASP A 58 17.05 2.16 6.83
CA ASP A 58 18.49 2.46 6.93
C ASP A 58 18.91 3.69 6.10
N THR A 59 18.12 4.10 5.10
CA THR A 59 18.50 5.12 4.11
C THR A 59 17.78 6.45 4.30
N VAL A 60 16.51 6.42 4.70
CA VAL A 60 15.66 7.61 4.86
C VAL A 60 14.86 7.50 6.15
N VAL A 61 14.51 8.65 6.74
CA VAL A 61 13.80 8.72 8.02
C VAL A 61 12.58 9.66 7.95
N GLY A 62 11.63 9.47 8.86
CA GLY A 62 10.45 10.32 9.00
C GLY A 62 9.49 10.21 7.82
N GLU A 63 8.90 11.33 7.40
CA GLU A 63 7.85 11.32 6.35
C GLU A 63 8.32 10.73 5.00
N THR A 64 9.62 10.81 4.71
CA THR A 64 10.17 10.21 3.47
C THR A 64 10.21 8.69 3.57
N GLU A 65 10.55 8.15 4.74
CA GLU A 65 10.49 6.71 5.03
C GLU A 65 9.05 6.20 4.88
N ASP A 66 8.10 6.90 5.50
CA ASP A 66 6.67 6.58 5.42
C ASP A 66 6.14 6.56 3.98
N ALA A 67 6.64 7.48 3.14
CA ALA A 67 6.27 7.55 1.74
C ALA A 67 6.78 6.34 0.94
N TYR A 68 8.05 5.93 1.14
CA TYR A 68 8.60 4.73 0.49
C TYR A 68 7.96 3.44 0.98
N ILE A 69 7.73 3.31 2.30
CA ILE A 69 6.99 2.17 2.87
C ILE A 69 5.59 2.09 2.28
N SER A 70 4.88 3.23 2.21
CA SER A 70 3.56 3.31 1.59
C SER A 70 3.58 2.89 0.12
N LEU A 71 4.60 3.32 -0.64
CA LEU A 71 4.78 2.93 -2.04
C LEU A 71 5.01 1.42 -2.19
N VAL A 72 5.93 0.84 -1.41
CA VAL A 72 6.22 -0.61 -1.47
C VAL A 72 4.98 -1.42 -1.12
N LYS A 73 4.28 -1.09 -0.03
CA LYS A 73 3.03 -1.77 0.35
C LYS A 73 1.97 -1.72 -0.76
N ALA A 74 1.79 -0.55 -1.38
CA ALA A 74 0.83 -0.36 -2.46
C ALA A 74 1.17 -1.17 -3.72
N ILE A 75 2.45 -1.51 -3.92
CA ILE A 75 2.92 -2.35 -5.03
C ILE A 75 2.75 -3.84 -4.70
N GLU A 76 3.16 -4.27 -3.50
CA GLU A 76 3.19 -5.69 -3.11
C GLU A 76 1.80 -6.27 -2.83
N ASP A 77 0.95 -5.48 -2.17
CA ASP A 77 -0.41 -5.86 -1.79
C ASP A 77 -1.30 -4.61 -1.74
N PRO A 78 -1.83 -4.17 -2.90
CA PRO A 78 -2.66 -2.97 -2.99
C PRO A 78 -3.89 -3.04 -2.07
N VAL A 79 -4.53 -4.22 -1.97
CA VAL A 79 -5.73 -4.42 -1.17
C VAL A 79 -5.41 -4.17 0.29
N ARG A 80 -4.36 -4.82 0.81
CA ARG A 80 -3.92 -4.61 2.20
C ARG A 80 -3.51 -3.17 2.46
N PHE A 81 -2.83 -2.52 1.52
CA PHE A 81 -2.48 -1.11 1.63
C PHE A 81 -3.71 -0.22 1.84
N TYR A 82 -4.76 -0.40 1.03
CA TYR A 82 -6.00 0.38 1.19
C TYR A 82 -6.76 0.03 2.47
N VAL A 83 -6.75 -1.22 2.91
CA VAL A 83 -7.33 -1.63 4.20
C VAL A 83 -6.63 -0.93 5.36
N GLU A 84 -5.29 -0.91 5.39
CA GLU A 84 -4.50 -0.24 6.42
C GLU A 84 -4.77 1.27 6.42
N LYS A 85 -4.84 1.91 5.24
CA LYS A 85 -5.15 3.34 5.10
C LYS A 85 -6.58 3.70 5.50
N LEU A 86 -7.56 2.86 5.18
CA LEU A 86 -8.95 3.05 5.63
C LEU A 86 -9.02 2.93 7.15
N PHE A 87 -8.42 1.89 7.73
CA PHE A 87 -8.44 1.68 9.17
C PHE A 87 -7.78 2.84 9.93
N SER A 88 -6.61 3.30 9.49
CA SER A 88 -5.95 4.45 10.10
C SER A 88 -6.75 5.76 9.96
N SER A 89 -7.56 5.89 8.91
CA SER A 89 -8.42 7.07 8.70
C SER A 89 -9.62 7.11 9.67
N PHE A 90 -10.02 5.96 10.23
CA PHE A 90 -11.03 5.90 11.30
C PHE A 90 -10.44 5.96 12.72
N GLY A 91 -9.18 5.55 12.91
CA GLY A 91 -8.57 5.36 14.24
C GLY A 91 -7.75 6.53 14.81
N GLY A 92 -7.81 7.72 14.19
CA GLY A 92 -7.02 8.91 14.60
C GLY A 92 -7.76 9.87 15.54
N ILE A 93 -7.17 11.06 15.77
CA ILE A 93 -7.92 12.19 16.35
C ILE A 93 -8.92 12.66 15.29
N GLY A 94 -10.17 12.25 15.46
CA GLY A 94 -11.21 12.46 14.46
C GLY A 94 -11.10 11.51 13.26
N THR A 95 -12.05 11.65 12.33
CA THR A 95 -12.15 10.84 11.12
C THR A 95 -11.50 11.59 9.96
N ASN A 96 -10.55 10.97 9.26
CA ASN A 96 -9.99 11.56 8.04
C ASN A 96 -10.92 11.30 6.85
N GLU A 97 -11.96 12.13 6.75
CA GLU A 97 -13.03 12.01 5.76
C GLU A 97 -12.50 12.01 4.32
N ASP A 98 -11.57 12.92 4.00
CA ASP A 98 -11.00 13.06 2.65
C ASP A 98 -10.31 11.78 2.18
N ASN A 99 -9.54 11.13 3.05
CA ASN A 99 -8.89 9.86 2.71
C ASN A 99 -9.92 8.75 2.47
N ILE A 100 -10.95 8.66 3.32
CA ILE A 100 -12.00 7.65 3.20
C ILE A 100 -12.77 7.84 1.89
N ILE A 101 -13.23 9.07 1.62
CA ILE A 101 -13.94 9.43 0.38
C ILE A 101 -13.06 9.09 -0.84
N ARG A 102 -11.80 9.55 -0.84
CA ARG A 102 -10.88 9.34 -1.96
C ARG A 102 -10.65 7.85 -2.23
N ILE A 103 -10.42 7.04 -1.19
CA ILE A 103 -10.22 5.60 -1.35
C ILE A 103 -11.50 4.93 -1.87
N ILE A 104 -12.66 5.20 -1.26
CA ILE A 104 -13.92 4.57 -1.66
C ILE A 104 -14.24 4.89 -3.13
N ILE A 105 -14.17 6.17 -3.52
CA ILE A 105 -14.47 6.59 -4.89
C ILE A 105 -13.46 5.99 -5.87
N SER A 106 -12.16 6.19 -5.65
CA SER A 106 -11.13 5.78 -6.62
C SER A 106 -10.96 4.27 -6.78
N ARG A 107 -11.39 3.48 -5.79
CA ARG A 107 -11.27 2.01 -5.80
C ARG A 107 -12.58 1.27 -6.04
N SER A 108 -13.71 1.98 -6.01
CA SER A 108 -15.07 1.43 -6.17
C SER A 108 -15.20 0.43 -7.32
N GLU A 109 -14.66 0.78 -8.49
CA GLU A 109 -14.75 -0.02 -9.72
C GLU A 109 -13.51 -0.89 -10.00
N ILE A 110 -12.52 -0.90 -9.11
CA ILE A 110 -11.24 -1.62 -9.33
C ILE A 110 -11.16 -2.87 -8.46
N ASP A 111 -11.12 -2.70 -7.14
CA ASP A 111 -10.87 -3.78 -6.18
C ASP A 111 -11.60 -3.58 -4.84
N MET A 112 -12.57 -2.66 -4.76
CA MET A 112 -13.29 -2.36 -3.52
C MET A 112 -13.97 -3.60 -2.90
N ARG A 113 -14.40 -4.57 -3.71
CA ARG A 113 -14.94 -5.84 -3.19
C ARG A 113 -13.92 -6.57 -2.32
N ASP A 114 -12.68 -6.71 -2.81
CA ASP A 114 -11.61 -7.39 -2.10
C ASP A 114 -11.17 -6.58 -0.87
N VAL A 115 -11.11 -5.25 -1.00
CA VAL A 115 -10.85 -4.33 0.12
C VAL A 115 -11.89 -4.49 1.22
N LYS A 116 -13.19 -4.56 0.90
CA LYS A 116 -14.26 -4.77 1.90
C LYS A 116 -14.10 -6.09 2.65
N VAL A 117 -13.80 -7.17 1.91
CA VAL A 117 -13.62 -8.51 2.49
C VAL A 117 -12.42 -8.53 3.43
N GLU A 118 -11.27 -8.04 2.99
CA GLU A 118 -10.04 -8.05 3.80
C GLU A 118 -10.15 -7.06 4.98
N PHE A 119 -10.81 -5.91 4.79
CA PHE A 119 -11.10 -4.96 5.88
C PHE A 119 -11.90 -5.62 7.00
N GLN A 120 -12.99 -6.31 6.66
CA GLN A 120 -13.81 -6.99 7.66
C GLN A 120 -13.05 -8.11 8.36
N LYS A 121 -12.27 -8.90 7.62
CA LYS A 121 -11.45 -9.98 8.17
C LYS A 121 -10.45 -9.46 9.21
N ARG A 122 -9.81 -8.32 8.96
CA ARG A 122 -8.79 -7.75 9.87
C ARG A 122 -9.39 -6.99 11.04
N ASN A 123 -10.42 -6.20 10.79
CA ASN A 123 -10.94 -5.23 11.75
C ASN A 123 -12.16 -5.74 12.53
N GLN A 124 -12.66 -6.94 12.20
CA GLN A 124 -13.86 -7.57 12.78
C GLN A 124 -15.17 -6.77 12.62
N LYS A 125 -15.10 -5.60 11.96
CA LYS A 125 -16.23 -4.75 11.56
C LYS A 125 -16.15 -4.51 10.08
N SER A 126 -17.29 -4.52 9.40
CA SER A 126 -17.35 -4.17 7.97
C SER A 126 -17.05 -2.68 7.76
N LEU A 127 -16.54 -2.33 6.59
CA LEU A 127 -16.31 -0.93 6.21
C LEU A 127 -17.59 -0.09 6.33
N SER A 128 -18.72 -0.66 5.94
CA SER A 128 -20.03 0.00 6.04
C SER A 128 -20.51 0.18 7.47
N ALA A 129 -20.19 -0.73 8.38
CA ALA A 129 -20.45 -0.54 9.80
C ALA A 129 -19.60 0.60 10.40
N MET A 130 -18.32 0.68 10.01
CA MET A 130 -17.43 1.78 10.40
C MET A 130 -17.94 3.12 9.86
N LEU A 131 -18.35 3.20 8.59
CA LEU A 131 -18.96 4.42 8.04
C LEU A 131 -20.22 4.83 8.82
N LYS A 132 -21.10 3.88 9.15
CA LYS A 132 -22.33 4.12 9.91
C LYS A 132 -22.06 4.72 11.30
N ALA A 133 -21.02 4.24 11.97
CA ALA A 133 -20.65 4.66 13.33
C ALA A 133 -19.82 5.94 13.37
N ASP A 134 -18.79 6.04 12.51
CA ASP A 134 -17.67 6.96 12.72
C ASP A 134 -17.51 8.01 11.60
N PHE A 135 -18.29 7.92 10.50
CA PHE A 135 -18.26 8.92 9.43
C PHE A 135 -19.34 9.99 9.64
N PRO A 136 -18.96 11.28 9.82
CA PRO A 136 -19.91 12.36 10.02
C PRO A 136 -20.56 12.83 8.71
N GLY A 137 -21.73 13.47 8.82
CA GLY A 137 -22.38 14.17 7.71
C GLY A 137 -23.13 13.31 6.69
N ASP A 138 -23.72 13.99 5.71
CA ASP A 138 -24.70 13.42 4.77
C ASP A 138 -24.07 12.60 3.63
N SER A 139 -22.78 12.84 3.36
CA SER A 139 -22.00 12.10 2.35
C SER A 139 -21.92 10.59 2.66
N LYS A 140 -22.18 10.19 3.91
CA LYS A 140 -22.23 8.80 4.33
C LYS A 140 -23.17 7.94 3.47
N ASN A 141 -24.36 8.43 3.16
CA ASN A 141 -25.35 7.67 2.40
C ASN A 141 -24.87 7.45 0.96
N MET A 142 -24.19 8.44 0.37
CA MET A 142 -23.55 8.32 -0.93
C MET A 142 -22.42 7.27 -0.89
N LEU A 143 -21.56 7.28 0.13
CA LEU A 143 -20.49 6.29 0.27
C LEU A 143 -21.05 4.87 0.43
N LEU A 144 -22.09 4.68 1.25
CA LEU A 144 -22.76 3.39 1.40
C LEU A 144 -23.36 2.90 0.07
N ALA A 145 -23.96 3.80 -0.71
CA ALA A 145 -24.49 3.46 -2.03
C ALA A 145 -23.39 3.04 -3.01
N ILE A 146 -22.23 3.73 -3.02
CA ILE A 146 -21.07 3.35 -3.83
C ILE A 146 -20.53 1.97 -3.42
N LEU A 147 -20.56 1.66 -2.13
CA LEU A 147 -20.16 0.34 -1.62
C LEU A 147 -21.20 -0.76 -1.91
N GLY A 148 -22.39 -0.42 -2.39
CA GLY A 148 -23.51 -1.35 -2.60
C GLY A 148 -24.19 -1.81 -1.30
N ASP A 149 -24.03 -1.04 -0.20
CA ASP A 149 -24.50 -1.40 1.15
C ASP A 149 -25.54 -0.38 1.70
N SER A 150 -26.30 0.23 0.79
CA SER A 150 -27.42 1.15 1.08
C SER A 150 -28.42 0.54 2.07
#